data_AF-A0A1B2F2K4-F1
#
_entry.id   AF-A0A1B2F2K4-F1
#
_cell.length_a   1.000
_cell.length_b   1.000
_cell.length_c   1.000
_cell.angle_alpha   90.00
_cell.angle_beta   90.00
_cell.angle_gamma   90.00
#
_symmetry.space_group_name_H-M   'P 1'
#
loop_
_entity.id
_entity.type
_entity.pdbx_description
1 polymer ?
#
loop_
_entity_poly.entity_id
_entity_poly.type
_entity_poly.pdbx_seq_one_letter_code
_entity_poly.pdbx_strand_id
1 'polypeptide(L)'
;MFPFHKVSPHALLVSFKVCLISLAVAGCAVGPDFEKPEPAAPADWASWRGADAQLQVPGGGGGTLPAQWWLALGDPVLDQLQRMAFDTSPDLRTAALHYAQARALRSTVAAQRGPQVNASGGVTRQRQSESGSGTRLIASLADNPDPLVKELSAPFDLYQAGIDVSWELDLWGRIGRSIEAADADIDNQQALLDLARLSLTCDIARNYFELRTAQRQIALTREDITALEDRLGLLEARVEGGMVDHFDLERQRAELDALKAQLPPLLAQAGASSNQLTLLLGQQPGSLQPLLASPKQTITAVLPDLQLGLPSEVALRRPDIRAAEARLHRATANIGIAEAEMYPSISLGARFGYESYLSGEFSDWGSRTWSVGPSLNLPLFDRGRRKSVVQLRGVEQQEAAVNYQQTVLRAWQEIDDALSAYTAERQRNEALTARARSTEQAYTLAQARYEGGTTDFLAVLDSQRGYLQARRDLASSEGSVYARYVMVNKAIGNVPVGQL
;
A
#
# COMPACT_ATOMS: atom_id res chain seq x y z
N MET A 1 59.89 -44.84 7.56
CA MET A 1 60.37 -44.37 6.24
C MET A 1 59.17 -43.75 5.52
N PHE A 2 58.91 -42.47 5.76
CA PHE A 2 57.81 -41.70 5.13
C PHE A 2 58.44 -40.65 4.22
N PRO A 3 58.08 -40.57 2.93
CA PRO A 3 58.71 -39.62 2.02
C PRO A 3 58.06 -38.24 2.17
N PHE A 4 58.85 -37.25 2.54
CA PHE A 4 58.51 -35.83 2.41
C PHE A 4 58.42 -35.46 0.93
N HIS A 5 57.22 -35.16 0.44
CA HIS A 5 57.03 -34.51 -0.86
C HIS A 5 57.48 -33.05 -0.76
N LYS A 6 58.52 -32.69 -1.52
CA LYS A 6 58.92 -31.30 -1.75
C LYS A 6 57.82 -30.60 -2.55
N VAL A 7 57.06 -29.71 -1.91
CA VAL A 7 56.19 -28.77 -2.60
C VAL A 7 57.07 -27.76 -3.34
N SER A 8 56.87 -27.59 -4.65
CA SER A 8 57.67 -26.67 -5.45
C SER A 8 57.35 -25.22 -5.06
N PRO A 9 58.34 -24.31 -5.02
CA PRO A 9 58.13 -22.89 -4.69
C PRO A 9 57.21 -22.18 -5.71
N HIS A 10 57.00 -22.74 -6.90
CA HIS A 10 56.08 -22.22 -7.90
C HIS A 10 54.60 -22.49 -7.57
N ALA A 11 54.27 -23.60 -6.91
CA ALA A 11 52.90 -23.88 -6.49
C ALA A 11 52.42 -22.92 -5.37
N LEU A 12 53.32 -22.59 -4.44
CA LEU A 12 53.06 -21.61 -3.37
C LEU A 12 52.91 -20.17 -3.90
N LEU A 13 53.68 -19.77 -4.91
CA LEU A 13 53.57 -18.46 -5.55
C LEU A 13 52.29 -18.31 -6.41
N VAL A 14 51.80 -19.38 -7.03
CA VAL A 14 50.53 -19.37 -7.77
C VAL A 14 49.34 -19.31 -6.81
N SER A 15 49.34 -20.08 -5.72
CA SER A 15 48.28 -20.01 -4.69
C SER A 15 48.26 -18.66 -3.96
N PHE A 16 49.41 -18.03 -3.71
CA PHE A 16 49.47 -16.71 -3.08
C PHE A 16 48.97 -15.59 -4.01
N LYS A 17 49.24 -15.69 -5.33
CA LYS A 17 48.71 -14.75 -6.34
C LYS A 17 47.20 -14.90 -6.55
N VAL A 18 46.67 -16.12 -6.53
CA VAL A 18 45.22 -16.36 -6.61
C VAL A 18 44.51 -15.84 -5.35
N CYS A 19 45.13 -15.97 -4.17
CA CYS A 19 44.57 -15.48 -2.91
C CYS A 19 44.60 -13.94 -2.78
N LEU A 20 45.67 -13.28 -3.28
CA LEU A 20 45.75 -11.81 -3.33
C LEU A 20 44.76 -11.20 -4.33
N ILE A 21 44.53 -11.88 -5.46
CA ILE A 21 43.50 -11.47 -6.44
C ILE A 21 42.10 -11.66 -5.85
N SER A 22 41.84 -12.73 -5.08
CA SER A 22 40.53 -12.90 -4.43
C SER A 22 40.26 -11.88 -3.31
N LEU A 23 41.30 -11.38 -2.62
CA LEU A 23 41.13 -10.33 -1.60
C LEU A 23 40.95 -8.93 -2.22
N ALA A 24 41.50 -8.68 -3.41
CA ALA A 24 41.31 -7.44 -4.16
C ALA A 24 39.96 -7.37 -4.92
N VAL A 25 39.24 -8.49 -5.03
CA VAL A 25 37.93 -8.61 -5.69
C VAL A 25 36.77 -8.57 -4.68
N ALA A 26 37.05 -8.39 -3.38
CA ALA A 26 36.07 -7.81 -2.47
C ALA A 26 35.91 -6.33 -2.84
N GLY A 27 35.13 -6.06 -3.91
CA GLY A 27 34.92 -4.73 -4.46
C GLY A 27 34.43 -3.78 -3.37
N CYS A 28 35.10 -2.64 -3.24
CA CYS A 28 34.59 -1.54 -2.43
C CYS A 28 33.34 -1.01 -3.13
N ALA A 29 32.16 -1.23 -2.53
CA ALA A 29 30.95 -0.55 -2.99
C ALA A 29 31.11 0.96 -2.74
N VAL A 30 31.06 1.76 -3.80
CA VAL A 30 31.10 3.22 -3.67
C VAL A 30 29.71 3.77 -3.32
N GLY A 31 29.64 5.05 -2.97
CA GLY A 31 28.41 5.67 -2.48
C GLY A 31 28.19 5.54 -0.97
N PRO A 32 27.22 6.30 -0.45
CA PRO A 32 26.82 6.23 0.95
C PRO A 32 26.17 4.88 1.25
N ASP A 33 26.44 4.36 2.46
CA ASP A 33 25.68 3.25 3.02
C ASP A 33 24.39 3.77 3.66
N PHE A 34 23.29 3.04 3.47
CA PHE A 34 22.03 3.41 4.08
C PHE A 34 22.04 3.14 5.59
N GLU A 35 21.82 4.19 6.36
CA GLU A 35 21.56 4.11 7.79
C GLU A 35 20.06 4.26 8.04
N LYS A 36 19.46 3.25 8.66
CA LYS A 36 18.04 3.26 8.99
C LYS A 36 17.74 4.38 10.00
N PRO A 37 16.84 5.33 9.66
CA PRO A 37 16.45 6.36 10.62
C PRO A 37 15.67 5.76 11.78
N GLU A 38 15.93 6.24 13.00
CA GLU A 38 15.04 5.99 14.14
C GLU A 38 13.86 6.97 14.08
N PRO A 39 12.60 6.49 13.97
CA PRO A 39 11.45 7.38 13.93
C PRO A 39 11.30 8.09 15.28
N ALA A 40 11.15 9.42 15.25
CA ALA A 40 10.83 10.17 16.44
C ALA A 40 9.47 9.71 17.00
N ALA A 41 9.42 9.34 18.27
CA ALA A 41 8.22 8.87 18.96
C ALA A 41 8.12 9.50 20.36
N PRO A 42 6.90 9.78 20.85
CA PRO A 42 6.69 10.22 22.22
C PRO A 42 7.05 9.12 23.22
N ALA A 43 7.46 9.52 24.44
CA ALA A 43 7.80 8.58 25.50
C ALA A 43 6.57 7.83 26.04
N ASP A 44 5.40 8.46 25.98
CA ASP A 44 4.12 7.91 26.40
C ASP A 44 2.96 8.46 25.55
N TRP A 45 1.78 7.85 25.67
CA TRP A 45 0.56 8.27 24.97
C TRP A 45 -0.06 9.58 25.50
N ALA A 46 0.46 10.13 26.60
CA ALA A 46 -0.01 11.39 27.17
C ALA A 46 0.76 12.60 26.60
N SER A 47 1.96 12.39 26.08
CA SER A 47 2.81 13.36 25.42
C SER A 47 2.46 13.54 23.93
N TRP A 48 2.83 14.70 23.36
CA TRP A 48 2.50 15.10 21.98
C TRP A 48 1.01 15.10 21.64
N ARG A 49 0.17 15.55 22.60
CA ARG A 49 -1.27 15.71 22.41
C ARG A 49 -1.67 17.15 22.10
N GLY A 50 -2.57 17.33 21.14
CA GLY A 50 -3.23 18.61 20.85
C GLY A 50 -4.58 18.78 21.56
N ALA A 51 -5.18 17.69 22.04
CA ALA A 51 -6.51 17.70 22.66
C ALA A 51 -6.52 18.16 24.13
N ASP A 52 -7.70 18.60 24.58
CA ASP A 52 -7.94 19.04 25.96
C ASP A 52 -7.66 17.91 26.97
N ALA A 53 -7.15 18.27 28.15
CA ALA A 53 -6.81 17.33 29.22
C ALA A 53 -7.99 16.52 29.75
N GLN A 54 -9.24 16.98 29.54
CA GLN A 54 -10.46 16.23 29.85
C GLN A 54 -10.65 14.98 28.99
N LEU A 55 -10.03 14.93 27.80
CA LEU A 55 -10.02 13.76 26.92
C LEU A 55 -8.86 12.84 27.30
N GLN A 56 -9.08 11.98 28.30
CA GLN A 56 -8.11 10.96 28.69
C GLN A 56 -8.23 9.72 27.81
N VAL A 57 -7.12 9.34 27.15
CA VAL A 57 -7.07 8.13 26.34
C VAL A 57 -7.30 6.91 27.24
N PRO A 58 -8.35 6.10 26.99
CA PRO A 58 -8.60 4.90 27.78
C PRO A 58 -7.49 3.88 27.52
N GLY A 59 -6.88 3.33 28.58
CA GLY A 59 -6.17 2.05 28.49
C GLY A 59 -4.73 2.06 27.97
N GLY A 60 -3.92 3.08 28.21
CA GLY A 60 -2.46 3.08 27.93
C GLY A 60 -1.61 2.07 28.74
N GLY A 61 -2.16 0.91 29.10
CA GLY A 61 -1.49 -0.19 29.78
C GLY A 61 -0.73 -1.12 28.83
N GLY A 62 0.14 -1.96 29.39
CA GLY A 62 0.96 -2.91 28.65
C GLY A 62 0.14 -3.98 27.93
N GLY A 63 0.35 -4.10 26.63
CA GLY A 63 -0.32 -5.05 25.74
C GLY A 63 -0.38 -4.50 24.31
N THR A 64 -0.48 -5.37 23.32
CA THR A 64 -0.65 -4.97 21.91
C THR A 64 -1.99 -5.48 21.44
N LEU A 65 -2.83 -4.59 20.89
CA LEU A 65 -4.08 -4.97 20.24
C LEU A 65 -3.83 -6.12 19.25
N PRO A 66 -4.67 -7.17 19.27
CA PRO A 66 -4.51 -8.28 18.34
C PRO A 66 -4.69 -7.79 16.90
N ALA A 67 -3.96 -8.42 15.98
CA ALA A 67 -3.98 -8.07 14.56
C ALA A 67 -5.39 -8.20 13.94
N GLN A 68 -6.18 -9.18 14.41
CA GLN A 68 -7.60 -9.35 14.05
C GLN A 68 -8.52 -8.67 15.08
N TRP A 69 -8.31 -7.37 15.30
CA TRP A 69 -8.99 -6.57 16.33
C TRP A 69 -10.51 -6.59 16.25
N TRP A 70 -11.07 -6.86 15.08
CA TRP A 70 -12.52 -6.90 14.87
C TRP A 70 -13.18 -8.11 15.54
N LEU A 71 -12.45 -9.20 15.78
CA LEU A 71 -12.98 -10.38 16.48
C LEU A 71 -13.43 -10.04 17.91
N ALA A 72 -12.79 -9.06 18.55
CA ALA A 72 -13.17 -8.59 19.88
C ALA A 72 -14.55 -7.92 19.92
N LEU A 73 -15.10 -7.56 18.75
CA LEU A 73 -16.46 -7.02 18.62
C LEU A 73 -17.52 -8.12 18.68
N GLY A 74 -17.15 -9.40 18.57
CA GLY A 74 -18.09 -10.53 18.69
C GLY A 74 -19.19 -10.55 17.62
N ASP A 75 -18.93 -10.00 16.43
CA ASP A 75 -19.90 -9.94 15.34
C ASP A 75 -19.55 -10.95 14.22
N PRO A 76 -20.25 -12.10 14.14
CA PRO A 76 -19.92 -13.14 13.17
C PRO A 76 -20.16 -12.73 11.71
N VAL A 77 -21.02 -11.74 11.46
CA VAL A 77 -21.25 -11.22 10.11
C VAL A 77 -20.06 -10.38 9.68
N LEU A 78 -19.56 -9.50 10.56
CA LEU A 78 -18.34 -8.75 10.30
C LEU A 78 -17.15 -9.70 10.06
N ASP A 79 -16.99 -10.72 10.90
CA ASP A 79 -15.93 -11.73 10.74
C ASP A 79 -16.00 -12.45 9.39
N GLN A 80 -17.22 -12.76 8.92
CA GLN A 80 -17.42 -13.36 7.62
C GLN A 80 -17.08 -12.40 6.47
N LEU A 81 -17.46 -11.13 6.56
CA LEU A 81 -17.13 -10.11 5.55
C LEU A 81 -15.62 -9.89 5.45
N GLN A 82 -14.91 -9.81 6.59
CA GLN A 82 -13.46 -9.66 6.62
C GLN A 82 -12.77 -10.86 5.96
N ARG A 83 -13.19 -12.08 6.29
CA ARG A 83 -12.67 -13.31 5.65
C ARG A 83 -12.85 -13.31 4.14
N MET A 84 -14.07 -13.07 3.68
CA MET A 84 -14.37 -13.04 2.24
C MET A 84 -13.51 -12.00 1.51
N ALA A 85 -13.27 -10.84 2.11
CA ALA A 85 -12.51 -9.77 1.47
C ALA A 85 -11.04 -10.11 1.23
N PHE A 86 -10.39 -10.86 2.13
CA PHE A 86 -9.00 -11.30 1.91
C PHE A 86 -8.87 -12.21 0.69
N ASP A 87 -9.92 -12.96 0.34
CA ASP A 87 -9.95 -13.86 -0.82
C ASP A 87 -10.37 -13.17 -2.11
N THR A 88 -11.34 -12.25 -2.04
CA THR A 88 -12.04 -11.74 -3.23
C THR A 88 -11.74 -10.29 -3.57
N SER A 89 -11.14 -9.50 -2.68
CA SER A 89 -10.94 -8.07 -2.90
C SER A 89 -10.03 -7.77 -4.11
N PRO A 90 -10.50 -7.02 -5.12
CA PRO A 90 -9.70 -6.63 -6.27
C PRO A 90 -8.52 -5.71 -5.91
N ASP A 91 -8.68 -4.83 -4.94
CA ASP A 91 -7.64 -3.89 -4.51
C ASP A 91 -6.48 -4.62 -3.83
N LEU A 92 -6.79 -5.59 -2.97
CA LEU A 92 -5.77 -6.43 -2.34
C LEU A 92 -5.04 -7.30 -3.37
N ARG A 93 -5.77 -7.86 -4.34
CA ARG A 93 -5.17 -8.60 -5.46
C ARG A 93 -4.24 -7.71 -6.29
N THR A 94 -4.63 -6.48 -6.54
CA THR A 94 -3.81 -5.49 -7.27
C THR A 94 -2.52 -5.19 -6.51
N ALA A 95 -2.60 -4.92 -5.20
CA ALA A 95 -1.42 -4.72 -4.37
C ALA A 95 -0.49 -5.95 -4.35
N ALA A 96 -1.04 -7.16 -4.29
CA ALA A 96 -0.27 -8.40 -4.34
C ALA A 96 0.45 -8.58 -5.69
N LEU A 97 -0.18 -8.17 -6.80
CA LEU A 97 0.44 -8.18 -8.13
C LEU A 97 1.58 -7.16 -8.22
N HIS A 98 1.44 -5.96 -7.65
CA HIS A 98 2.55 -4.98 -7.58
C HIS A 98 3.74 -5.50 -6.78
N TYR A 99 3.49 -6.20 -5.67
CA TYR A 99 4.53 -6.88 -4.92
C TYR A 99 5.23 -7.98 -5.75
N ALA A 100 4.46 -8.79 -6.48
CA ALA A 100 5.03 -9.80 -7.38
C ALA A 100 5.85 -9.17 -8.53
N GLN A 101 5.39 -8.04 -9.10
CA GLN A 101 6.13 -7.27 -10.11
C GLN A 101 7.48 -6.79 -9.57
N ALA A 102 7.54 -6.24 -8.36
CA ALA A 102 8.81 -5.81 -7.75
C ALA A 102 9.79 -6.98 -7.58
N ARG A 103 9.32 -8.16 -7.17
CA ARG A 103 10.16 -9.37 -7.07
C ARG A 103 10.69 -9.84 -8.42
N ALA A 104 9.86 -9.77 -9.46
CA ALA A 104 10.27 -10.10 -10.83
C ALA A 104 11.32 -9.11 -11.34
N LEU A 105 11.12 -7.80 -11.14
CA LEU A 105 12.09 -6.76 -11.48
C LEU A 105 13.41 -6.91 -10.72
N ARG A 106 13.37 -7.23 -9.43
CA ARG A 106 14.58 -7.52 -8.68
C ARG A 106 15.35 -8.71 -9.27
N SER A 107 14.64 -9.71 -9.78
CA SER A 107 15.27 -10.86 -10.44
C SER A 107 15.94 -10.47 -11.77
N THR A 108 15.35 -9.56 -12.54
CA THR A 108 15.97 -9.05 -13.78
C THR A 108 17.21 -8.20 -13.50
N VAL A 109 17.20 -7.40 -12.43
CA VAL A 109 18.38 -6.64 -11.98
C VAL A 109 19.47 -7.58 -11.46
N ALA A 110 19.09 -8.58 -10.64
CA ALA A 110 20.04 -9.55 -10.09
C ALA A 110 20.73 -10.39 -11.18
N ALA A 111 20.07 -10.65 -12.31
CA ALA A 111 20.64 -11.36 -13.45
C ALA A 111 21.85 -10.62 -14.07
N GLN A 112 21.97 -9.30 -13.87
CA GLN A 112 23.14 -8.53 -14.33
C GLN A 112 24.45 -8.96 -13.66
N ARG A 113 24.41 -9.63 -12.50
CA ARG A 113 25.62 -10.19 -11.86
C ARG A 113 26.28 -11.31 -12.68
N GLY A 114 25.52 -11.99 -13.53
CA GLY A 114 26.00 -13.11 -14.33
C GLY A 114 26.41 -12.72 -15.75
N PRO A 115 27.10 -13.61 -16.48
CA PRO A 115 27.35 -13.42 -17.90
C PRO A 115 26.04 -13.49 -18.69
N GLN A 116 25.88 -12.59 -19.65
CA GLN A 116 24.84 -12.66 -20.67
C GLN A 116 25.37 -13.44 -21.86
N VAL A 117 24.58 -14.39 -22.36
CA VAL A 117 24.92 -15.21 -23.53
C VAL A 117 23.85 -14.99 -24.59
N ASN A 118 24.25 -14.46 -25.74
CA ASN A 118 23.36 -14.18 -26.86
C ASN A 118 23.80 -14.99 -28.07
N ALA A 119 22.86 -15.50 -28.85
CA ALA A 119 23.13 -16.07 -30.16
C ALA A 119 22.62 -15.10 -31.23
N SER A 120 23.43 -14.85 -32.25
CA SER A 120 23.09 -13.97 -33.36
C SER A 120 23.36 -14.67 -34.69
N GLY A 121 22.59 -14.32 -35.71
CA GLY A 121 22.69 -14.87 -37.06
C GLY A 121 22.09 -13.91 -38.07
N GLY A 122 22.80 -13.66 -39.16
CA GLY A 122 22.37 -12.69 -40.15
C GLY A 122 23.10 -12.83 -41.47
N VAL A 123 22.45 -12.33 -42.52
CA VAL A 123 23.04 -12.20 -43.85
C VAL A 123 22.92 -10.74 -44.25
N THR A 124 24.06 -10.10 -44.54
CA THR A 124 24.09 -8.71 -44.98
C THR A 124 24.71 -8.64 -46.37
N ARG A 125 23.95 -8.15 -47.35
CA ARG A 125 24.52 -7.82 -48.67
C ARG A 125 25.15 -6.44 -48.61
N GLN A 126 26.46 -6.36 -48.86
CA GLN A 126 27.19 -5.10 -48.80
C GLN A 126 28.10 -4.92 -50.00
N ARG A 127 28.48 -3.66 -50.25
CA ARG A 127 29.41 -3.27 -51.30
C ARG A 127 30.44 -2.31 -50.68
N GLN A 128 31.73 -2.63 -50.80
CA GLN A 128 32.78 -1.71 -50.33
C GLN A 128 32.93 -0.52 -51.29
N SER A 129 33.33 0.63 -50.74
CA SER A 129 33.65 1.80 -51.57
C SER A 129 34.99 1.57 -52.29
N GLU A 130 35.04 1.89 -53.58
CA GLU A 130 36.26 1.84 -54.40
C GLU A 130 37.37 2.74 -53.83
N SER A 131 36.98 3.79 -53.08
CA SER A 131 37.87 4.72 -52.36
C SER A 131 37.90 4.50 -50.84
N GLY A 132 37.52 3.30 -50.36
CA GLY A 132 37.47 2.96 -48.94
C GLY A 132 38.85 2.62 -48.33
N SER A 133 38.92 2.50 -47.00
CA SER A 133 40.16 2.13 -46.30
C SER A 133 40.68 0.73 -46.68
N GLY A 134 39.79 -0.19 -47.09
CA GLY A 134 40.14 -1.55 -47.50
C GLY A 134 40.90 -1.65 -48.83
N THR A 135 40.73 -0.68 -49.73
CA THR A 135 41.42 -0.66 -51.04
C THR A 135 42.78 0.06 -50.98
N ARG A 136 43.10 0.70 -49.85
CA ARG A 136 44.34 1.49 -49.65
C ARG A 136 45.61 0.66 -49.83
N LEU A 137 45.66 -0.55 -49.26
CA LEU A 137 46.83 -1.43 -49.36
C LEU A 137 47.07 -1.84 -50.82
N ILE A 138 46.01 -2.08 -51.57
CA ILE A 138 46.05 -2.58 -52.95
C ILE A 138 46.42 -1.47 -53.91
N ALA A 139 45.87 -0.28 -53.70
CA ALA A 139 46.28 0.94 -54.40
C ALA A 139 47.77 1.27 -54.21
N SER A 140 48.40 0.84 -53.11
CA SER A 140 49.84 1.06 -52.86
C SER A 140 50.77 -0.06 -53.32
N LEU A 141 50.25 -1.27 -53.58
CA LEU A 141 51.06 -2.45 -53.90
C LEU A 141 50.95 -2.88 -55.37
N ALA A 142 49.90 -2.47 -56.08
CA ALA A 142 49.65 -2.88 -57.45
C ALA A 142 50.01 -1.78 -58.46
N ASP A 143 50.75 -2.14 -59.52
CA ASP A 143 51.07 -1.24 -60.65
C ASP A 143 49.82 -0.79 -61.43
N ASN A 144 48.73 -1.57 -61.36
CA ASN A 144 47.40 -1.20 -61.87
C ASN A 144 46.31 -1.70 -60.90
N PRO A 145 45.89 -0.89 -59.92
CA PRO A 145 44.98 -1.32 -58.86
C PRO A 145 43.51 -1.38 -59.30
N ASP A 146 43.12 -0.64 -60.34
CA ASP A 146 41.73 -0.49 -60.81
C ASP A 146 40.94 -1.82 -60.94
N PRO A 147 41.45 -2.88 -61.60
CA PRO A 147 40.72 -4.14 -61.70
C PRO A 147 40.53 -4.85 -60.35
N LEU A 148 41.54 -4.84 -59.47
CA LEU A 148 41.44 -5.44 -58.13
C LEU A 148 40.53 -4.64 -57.21
N VAL A 149 40.59 -3.31 -57.28
CA VAL A 149 39.73 -2.39 -56.53
C VAL A 149 38.26 -2.59 -56.92
N LYS A 150 37.98 -2.74 -58.21
CA LYS A 150 36.63 -3.00 -58.71
C LYS A 150 36.08 -4.35 -58.25
N GLU A 151 36.91 -5.39 -58.23
CA GLU A 151 36.53 -6.73 -57.76
C GLU A 151 36.24 -6.74 -56.25
N LEU A 152 37.08 -6.12 -55.44
CA LEU A 152 36.88 -6.02 -53.98
C LEU A 152 35.71 -5.10 -53.60
N SER A 153 35.34 -4.20 -54.51
CA SER A 153 34.19 -3.32 -54.38
C SER A 153 32.94 -3.91 -55.05
N ALA A 154 32.98 -5.14 -55.55
CA ALA A 154 31.79 -5.83 -56.03
C ALA A 154 30.85 -6.16 -54.85
N PRO A 155 29.53 -6.12 -55.04
CA PRO A 155 28.59 -6.52 -53.99
C PRO A 155 28.76 -8.00 -53.62
N PHE A 156 28.84 -8.30 -52.32
CA PHE A 156 28.88 -9.65 -51.79
C PHE A 156 27.92 -9.82 -50.61
N ASP A 157 27.53 -11.07 -50.34
CA ASP A 157 26.73 -11.42 -49.18
C ASP A 157 27.66 -11.83 -48.03
N LEU A 158 27.49 -11.23 -46.85
CA LEU A 158 28.21 -11.58 -45.64
C LEU A 158 27.30 -12.41 -44.73
N TYR A 159 27.64 -13.69 -44.56
CA TYR A 159 26.98 -14.62 -43.67
C TYR A 159 27.69 -14.62 -42.33
N GLN A 160 26.97 -14.33 -41.25
CA GLN A 160 27.49 -14.36 -39.89
C GLN A 160 26.54 -15.11 -38.98
N ALA A 161 27.07 -16.02 -38.15
CA ALA A 161 26.34 -16.52 -36.99
C ALA A 161 27.31 -16.84 -35.86
N GLY A 162 26.89 -16.59 -34.63
CA GLY A 162 27.75 -16.80 -33.49
C GLY A 162 27.04 -16.67 -32.16
N ILE A 163 27.83 -16.89 -31.12
CA ILE A 163 27.47 -16.72 -29.72
C ILE A 163 28.38 -15.64 -29.14
N ASP A 164 27.75 -14.65 -28.52
CA ASP A 164 28.39 -13.55 -27.80
C ASP A 164 28.14 -13.73 -26.31
N VAL A 165 29.20 -13.78 -25.51
CA VAL A 165 29.17 -13.76 -24.05
C VAL A 165 29.69 -12.41 -23.57
N SER A 166 28.94 -11.73 -22.71
CA SER A 166 29.37 -10.48 -22.07
C SER A 166 29.11 -10.51 -20.57
N TRP A 167 30.09 -10.10 -19.76
CA TRP A 167 29.96 -10.05 -18.31
C TRP A 167 30.60 -8.77 -17.77
N GLU A 168 29.84 -7.94 -17.06
CA GLU A 168 30.37 -6.77 -16.37
C GLU A 168 30.88 -7.16 -14.98
N LEU A 169 32.13 -6.79 -14.68
CA LEU A 169 32.73 -7.02 -13.37
C LEU A 169 32.33 -5.90 -12.41
N ASP A 170 31.66 -6.25 -11.32
CA ASP A 170 31.12 -5.30 -10.34
C ASP A 170 32.17 -4.80 -9.33
N LEU A 171 33.22 -4.15 -9.83
CA LEU A 171 34.36 -3.73 -9.00
C LEU A 171 34.03 -2.56 -8.04
N TRP A 172 33.12 -1.70 -8.47
CA TRP A 172 32.71 -0.49 -7.74
C TRP A 172 31.32 -0.64 -7.09
N GLY A 173 30.69 -1.81 -7.21
CA GLY A 173 29.38 -2.09 -6.61
C GLY A 173 28.18 -1.48 -7.35
N ARG A 174 28.30 -1.08 -8.63
CA ARG A 174 27.17 -0.57 -9.44
C ARG A 174 26.02 -1.57 -9.46
N ILE A 175 26.31 -2.85 -9.71
CA ILE A 175 25.31 -3.92 -9.79
C ILE A 175 24.82 -4.28 -8.37
N GLY A 176 25.73 -4.33 -7.40
CA GLY A 176 25.41 -4.48 -5.98
C GLY A 176 24.39 -3.45 -5.49
N ARG A 177 24.65 -2.16 -5.70
CA ARG A 177 23.75 -1.05 -5.36
C ARG A 177 22.44 -1.07 -6.16
N SER A 178 22.48 -1.52 -7.43
CA SER A 178 21.25 -1.72 -8.21
C SER A 178 20.33 -2.79 -7.61
N ILE A 179 20.92 -3.86 -7.08
CA ILE A 179 20.18 -4.93 -6.39
C ILE A 179 19.68 -4.44 -5.04
N GLU A 180 20.48 -3.70 -4.29
CA GLU A 180 20.07 -3.05 -3.04
C GLU A 180 18.86 -2.13 -3.26
N ALA A 181 18.89 -1.29 -4.30
CA ALA A 181 17.76 -0.44 -4.67
C ALA A 181 16.50 -1.25 -5.03
N ALA A 182 16.67 -2.38 -5.74
CA ALA A 182 15.57 -3.27 -6.09
C ALA A 182 15.01 -4.06 -4.87
N ASP A 183 15.86 -4.42 -3.91
CA ASP A 183 15.46 -5.05 -2.65
C ASP A 183 14.66 -4.03 -1.79
N ALA A 184 15.12 -2.78 -1.71
CA ALA A 184 14.35 -1.70 -1.06
C ALA A 184 12.99 -1.44 -1.76
N ASP A 185 12.90 -1.60 -3.08
CA ASP A 185 11.62 -1.52 -3.79
C ASP A 185 10.67 -2.68 -3.47
N ILE A 186 11.19 -3.89 -3.23
CA ILE A 186 10.39 -5.02 -2.70
C ILE A 186 9.83 -4.65 -1.33
N ASP A 187 10.66 -4.11 -0.43
CA ASP A 187 10.23 -3.72 0.92
C ASP A 187 9.16 -2.63 0.89
N ASN A 188 9.29 -1.63 0.00
CA ASN A 188 8.26 -0.62 -0.24
C ASN A 188 6.95 -1.26 -0.73
N GLN A 189 6.99 -2.17 -1.71
CA GLN A 189 5.76 -2.80 -2.20
C GLN A 189 5.13 -3.76 -1.18
N GLN A 190 5.94 -4.42 -0.33
CA GLN A 190 5.43 -5.22 0.77
C GLN A 190 4.69 -4.35 1.80
N ALA A 191 5.28 -3.22 2.16
CA ALA A 191 4.65 -2.27 3.08
C ALA A 191 3.36 -1.67 2.49
N LEU A 192 3.32 -1.39 1.18
CA LEU A 192 2.09 -0.97 0.50
C LEU A 192 1.01 -2.06 0.45
N LEU A 193 1.40 -3.33 0.31
CA LEU A 193 0.48 -4.46 0.43
C LEU A 193 -0.11 -4.56 1.86
N ASP A 194 0.71 -4.39 2.88
CA ASP A 194 0.26 -4.33 4.28
C ASP A 194 -0.67 -3.13 4.52
N LEU A 195 -0.39 -1.98 3.92
CA LEU A 195 -1.27 -0.80 3.97
C LEU A 195 -2.63 -1.05 3.30
N ALA A 196 -2.64 -1.78 2.17
CA ALA A 196 -3.86 -2.17 1.48
C ALA A 196 -4.71 -3.12 2.34
N ARG A 197 -4.09 -4.10 3.03
CA ARG A 197 -4.76 -4.99 3.99
C ARG A 197 -5.41 -4.22 5.13
N LEU A 198 -4.66 -3.29 5.75
CA LEU A 198 -5.15 -2.44 6.82
C LEU A 198 -6.34 -1.59 6.36
N SER A 199 -6.20 -0.92 5.21
CA SER A 199 -7.24 -0.04 4.66
C SER A 199 -8.50 -0.82 4.33
N LEU A 200 -8.39 -1.96 3.64
CA LEU A 200 -9.52 -2.84 3.32
C LEU A 200 -10.26 -3.28 4.58
N THR A 201 -9.53 -3.74 5.59
CA THR A 201 -10.09 -4.21 6.86
C THR A 201 -10.87 -3.10 7.58
N CYS A 202 -10.27 -1.91 7.67
CA CYS A 202 -10.90 -0.76 8.30
C CYS A 202 -12.08 -0.23 7.49
N ASP A 203 -12.00 -0.21 6.16
CA ASP A 203 -13.08 0.28 5.31
C ASP A 203 -14.28 -0.68 5.34
N ILE A 204 -14.08 -2.00 5.41
CA ILE A 204 -15.16 -2.97 5.62
C ILE A 204 -15.85 -2.70 6.96
N ALA A 205 -15.09 -2.64 8.06
CA ALA A 205 -15.67 -2.42 9.37
C ALA A 205 -16.39 -1.07 9.48
N ARG A 206 -15.83 0.00 8.92
CA ARG A 206 -16.47 1.32 8.91
C ARG A 206 -17.81 1.28 8.16
N ASN A 207 -17.82 0.79 6.91
CA ASN A 207 -19.06 0.70 6.12
C ASN A 207 -20.08 -0.26 6.75
N TYR A 208 -19.62 -1.32 7.41
CA TYR A 208 -20.47 -2.23 8.16
C TYR A 208 -21.18 -1.51 9.32
N PHE A 209 -20.44 -0.74 10.12
CA PHE A 209 -21.04 0.01 11.22
C PHE A 209 -21.92 1.17 10.74
N GLU A 210 -21.59 1.83 9.64
CA GLU A 210 -22.47 2.80 8.98
C GLU A 210 -23.80 2.14 8.56
N LEU A 211 -23.74 0.95 7.95
CA LEU A 211 -24.92 0.16 7.58
C LEU A 211 -25.76 -0.21 8.81
N ARG A 212 -25.14 -0.75 9.86
CA ARG A 212 -25.86 -1.16 11.08
C ARG A 212 -26.50 0.02 11.80
N THR A 213 -25.84 1.17 11.79
CA THR A 213 -26.38 2.43 12.33
C THR A 213 -27.61 2.88 11.55
N ALA A 214 -27.53 2.89 10.22
CA ALA A 214 -28.67 3.24 9.37
C ALA A 214 -29.84 2.26 9.55
N GLN A 215 -29.57 0.95 9.63
CA GLN A 215 -30.58 -0.07 9.91
C GLN A 215 -31.25 0.12 11.28
N ARG A 216 -30.47 0.49 12.32
CA ARG A 216 -31.02 0.79 13.65
C ARG A 216 -31.92 2.02 13.61
N GLN A 217 -31.52 3.08 12.91
CA GLN A 217 -32.33 4.28 12.73
C GLN A 217 -33.61 3.97 11.94
N ILE A 218 -33.54 3.18 10.86
CA ILE A 218 -34.72 2.71 10.11
C ILE A 218 -35.70 1.96 11.01
N ALA A 219 -35.19 1.05 11.85
CA ALA A 219 -36.02 0.28 12.78
C ALA A 219 -36.72 1.21 13.77
N LEU A 220 -35.99 2.13 14.40
CA LEU A 220 -36.53 3.12 15.33
C LEU A 220 -37.57 4.03 14.67
N THR A 221 -37.29 4.54 13.47
CA THR A 221 -38.23 5.40 12.72
C THR A 221 -39.50 4.65 12.34
N ARG A 222 -39.40 3.35 11.98
CA ARG A 222 -40.60 2.53 11.70
C ARG A 222 -41.42 2.26 12.95
N GLU A 223 -40.77 1.94 14.07
CA GLU A 223 -41.44 1.79 15.38
C GLU A 223 -42.18 3.08 15.75
N ASP A 224 -41.57 4.25 15.53
CA ASP A 224 -42.17 5.55 15.82
C ASP A 224 -43.33 5.90 14.88
N ILE A 225 -43.23 5.57 13.59
CA ILE A 225 -44.32 5.73 12.62
C ILE A 225 -45.52 4.88 13.04
N THR A 226 -45.32 3.59 13.34
CA THR A 226 -46.42 2.70 13.76
C THR A 226 -47.08 3.19 15.06
N ALA A 227 -46.28 3.56 16.07
CA ALA A 227 -46.82 4.08 17.32
C ALA A 227 -47.60 5.39 17.15
N LEU A 228 -47.22 6.23 16.18
CA LEU A 228 -47.92 7.48 15.88
C LEU A 228 -49.18 7.26 15.06
N GLU A 229 -49.17 6.32 14.09
CA GLU A 229 -50.35 5.91 13.33
C GLU A 229 -51.45 5.36 14.25
N ASP A 230 -51.09 4.50 15.20
CA ASP A 230 -52.04 3.95 16.19
C ASP A 230 -52.70 5.05 17.03
N ARG A 231 -51.92 6.06 17.44
CA ARG A 231 -52.46 7.21 18.20
C ARG A 231 -53.32 8.12 17.36
N LEU A 232 -52.94 8.34 16.11
CA LEU A 232 -53.68 9.21 15.20
C LEU A 232 -55.08 8.65 14.95
N GLY A 233 -55.22 7.33 14.82
CA GLY A 233 -56.54 6.67 14.72
C GLY A 233 -57.42 6.86 15.96
N LEU A 234 -56.84 6.84 17.16
CA LEU A 234 -57.58 7.14 18.40
C LEU A 234 -58.00 8.62 18.48
N LEU A 235 -57.14 9.53 18.01
CA LEU A 235 -57.43 10.96 18.01
C LEU A 235 -58.51 11.31 16.99
N GLU A 236 -58.47 10.73 15.78
CA GLU A 236 -59.50 10.89 14.74
C GLU A 236 -60.89 10.50 15.27
N ALA A 237 -61.01 9.35 15.95
CA ALA A 237 -62.27 8.91 16.55
C ALA A 237 -62.80 9.88 17.62
N ARG A 238 -61.92 10.55 18.38
CA ARG A 238 -62.32 11.54 19.39
C ARG A 238 -62.75 12.86 18.77
N VAL A 239 -62.10 13.28 17.69
CA VAL A 239 -62.47 14.48 16.93
C VAL A 239 -63.83 14.28 16.24
N GLU A 240 -64.07 13.11 15.63
CA GLU A 240 -65.37 12.75 15.04
C GLU A 240 -66.50 12.73 16.10
N GLY A 241 -66.18 12.31 17.33
CA GLY A 241 -67.08 12.38 18.48
C GLY A 241 -67.24 13.77 19.10
N GLY A 242 -66.58 14.81 18.56
CA GLY A 242 -66.65 16.19 19.07
C GLY A 242 -65.94 16.43 20.41
N MET A 243 -65.03 15.55 20.82
CA MET A 243 -64.37 15.59 22.13
C MET A 243 -63.01 16.33 22.13
N VAL A 244 -62.41 16.56 20.96
CA VAL A 244 -61.08 17.20 20.79
C VAL A 244 -61.11 18.11 19.54
N ASP A 245 -60.26 19.15 19.53
CA ASP A 245 -60.15 20.11 18.42
C ASP A 245 -59.43 19.51 17.19
N HIS A 246 -59.79 19.99 15.99
CA HIS A 246 -59.12 19.64 14.72
C HIS A 246 -57.66 20.10 14.69
N PHE A 247 -57.30 21.15 15.44
CA PHE A 247 -55.92 21.63 15.51
C PHE A 247 -54.94 20.55 15.98
N ASP A 248 -55.29 19.77 17.00
CA ASP A 248 -54.44 18.71 17.52
C ASP A 248 -54.26 17.56 16.52
N LEU A 249 -55.30 17.26 15.74
CA LEU A 249 -55.26 16.26 14.68
C LEU A 249 -54.28 16.65 13.57
N GLU A 250 -54.38 17.87 13.05
CA GLU A 250 -53.49 18.36 12.01
C GLU A 250 -52.02 18.43 12.48
N ARG A 251 -51.79 18.74 13.76
CA ARG A 251 -50.45 18.69 14.35
C ARG A 251 -49.88 17.28 14.43
N GLN A 252 -50.68 16.26 14.77
CA GLN A 252 -50.21 14.87 14.73
C GLN A 252 -49.92 14.40 13.30
N ARG A 253 -50.76 14.78 12.34
CA ARG A 253 -50.55 14.47 10.91
C ARG A 253 -49.22 15.05 10.41
N ALA A 254 -48.94 16.30 10.73
CA ALA A 254 -47.67 16.94 10.38
C ALA A 254 -46.45 16.22 10.99
N GLU A 255 -46.55 15.73 12.23
CA GLU A 255 -45.47 14.96 12.87
C GLU A 255 -45.27 13.59 12.20
N LEU A 256 -46.37 12.91 11.83
CA LEU A 256 -46.33 11.64 11.11
C LEU A 256 -45.68 11.79 9.74
N ASP A 257 -46.06 12.83 9.00
CA ASP A 257 -45.47 13.13 7.69
C ASP A 257 -43.99 13.51 7.81
N ALA A 258 -43.61 14.23 8.87
CA ALA A 258 -42.20 14.53 9.17
C ALA A 258 -41.37 13.27 9.47
N LEU A 259 -41.93 12.29 10.19
CA LEU A 259 -41.25 10.99 10.42
C LEU A 259 -41.19 10.15 9.14
N LYS A 260 -42.27 10.09 8.37
CA LYS A 260 -42.31 9.41 7.06
C LYS A 260 -41.27 9.99 6.10
N ALA A 261 -41.07 11.31 6.10
CA ALA A 261 -40.07 11.99 5.28
C ALA A 261 -38.62 11.68 5.68
N GLN A 262 -38.36 11.25 6.94
CA GLN A 262 -37.01 10.87 7.39
C GLN A 262 -36.59 9.47 6.92
N LEU A 263 -37.55 8.60 6.59
CA LEU A 263 -37.27 7.20 6.25
C LEU A 263 -36.50 7.03 4.91
N PRO A 264 -36.86 7.69 3.79
CA PRO A 264 -36.17 7.49 2.52
C PRO A 264 -34.66 7.82 2.53
N PRO A 265 -34.18 8.92 3.14
CA PRO A 265 -32.75 9.17 3.27
C PRO A 265 -32.00 8.06 4.02
N LEU A 266 -32.58 7.50 5.08
CA LEU A 266 -31.98 6.40 5.83
C LEU A 266 -31.92 5.10 5.00
N LEU A 267 -32.96 4.81 4.22
CA LEU A 267 -32.97 3.68 3.28
C LEU A 267 -31.87 3.83 2.22
N ALA A 268 -31.70 5.03 1.68
CA ALA A 268 -30.65 5.33 0.72
C ALA A 268 -29.24 5.17 1.34
N GLN A 269 -29.05 5.63 2.58
CA GLN A 269 -27.79 5.44 3.32
C GLN A 269 -27.46 3.96 3.53
N ALA A 270 -28.43 3.16 3.99
CA ALA A 270 -28.24 1.71 4.15
C ALA A 270 -27.89 1.03 2.81
N GLY A 271 -28.57 1.42 1.72
CA GLY A 271 -28.26 0.93 0.37
C GLY A 271 -26.84 1.29 -0.07
N ALA A 272 -26.41 2.53 0.18
CA ALA A 272 -25.07 3.00 -0.17
C ALA A 272 -23.98 2.24 0.59
N SER A 273 -24.09 2.10 1.92
CA SER A 273 -23.11 1.34 2.72
C SER A 273 -23.08 -0.15 2.33
N SER A 274 -24.24 -0.75 2.03
CA SER A 274 -24.29 -2.13 1.51
C SER A 274 -23.58 -2.27 0.16
N ASN A 275 -23.73 -1.29 -0.74
CA ASN A 275 -23.08 -1.31 -2.05
C ASN A 275 -21.56 -1.10 -1.93
N GLN A 276 -21.11 -0.25 -0.99
CA GLN A 276 -19.68 -0.11 -0.70
C GLN A 276 -19.07 -1.42 -0.19
N LEU A 277 -19.76 -2.15 0.69
CA LEU A 277 -19.33 -3.49 1.10
C LEU A 277 -19.23 -4.42 -0.11
N THR A 278 -20.24 -4.49 -0.99
CA THR A 278 -20.15 -5.35 -2.18
C THR A 278 -18.96 -4.99 -3.08
N LEU A 279 -18.65 -3.70 -3.23
CA LEU A 279 -17.50 -3.23 -4.02
C LEU A 279 -16.17 -3.69 -3.42
N LEU A 280 -15.97 -3.50 -2.10
CA LEU A 280 -14.74 -3.92 -1.40
C LEU A 280 -14.50 -5.43 -1.50
N LEU A 281 -15.58 -6.21 -1.58
CA LEU A 281 -15.57 -7.65 -1.76
C LEU A 281 -15.51 -8.09 -3.24
N GLY A 282 -15.49 -7.17 -4.20
CA GLY A 282 -15.47 -7.49 -5.64
C GLY A 282 -16.74 -8.16 -6.15
N GLN A 283 -17.89 -7.87 -5.53
CA GLN A 283 -19.20 -8.45 -5.85
C GLN A 283 -20.17 -7.42 -6.43
N GLN A 284 -21.24 -7.92 -7.07
CA GLN A 284 -22.30 -7.08 -7.63
C GLN A 284 -23.21 -6.52 -6.52
N PRO A 285 -23.77 -5.31 -6.69
CA PRO A 285 -24.77 -4.75 -5.77
C PRO A 285 -25.91 -5.73 -5.50
N GLY A 286 -26.32 -5.85 -4.22
CA GLY A 286 -27.40 -6.74 -3.79
C GLY A 286 -27.00 -8.19 -3.47
N SER A 287 -25.82 -8.65 -3.87
CA SER A 287 -25.35 -10.02 -3.61
C SER A 287 -25.25 -10.39 -2.11
N LEU A 288 -24.95 -9.41 -1.26
CA LEU A 288 -24.82 -9.59 0.20
C LEU A 288 -26.14 -9.41 0.96
N GLN A 289 -27.26 -9.14 0.29
CA GLN A 289 -28.52 -8.81 0.96
C GLN A 289 -28.99 -9.90 1.95
N PRO A 290 -28.90 -11.22 1.67
CA PRO A 290 -29.28 -12.25 2.65
C PRO A 290 -28.43 -12.21 3.93
N LEU A 291 -27.13 -11.93 3.79
CA LEU A 291 -26.19 -11.83 4.91
C LEU A 291 -26.39 -10.54 5.72
N LEU A 292 -26.76 -9.44 5.05
CA LEU A 292 -26.87 -8.12 5.65
C LEU A 292 -28.28 -7.77 6.15
N ALA A 293 -29.31 -8.55 5.76
CA ALA A 293 -30.72 -8.25 6.04
C ALA A 293 -31.13 -8.41 7.51
N SER A 294 -30.46 -9.24 8.29
CA SER A 294 -30.85 -9.50 9.69
C SER A 294 -30.47 -8.32 10.61
N PRO A 295 -31.44 -7.58 11.19
CA PRO A 295 -31.17 -6.51 12.14
C PRO A 295 -30.96 -7.03 13.58
N LYS A 296 -31.01 -8.36 13.78
CA LYS A 296 -31.19 -8.99 15.11
C LYS A 296 -29.98 -8.92 16.04
N GLN A 297 -28.82 -8.46 15.57
CA GLN A 297 -27.71 -8.16 16.47
C GLN A 297 -27.66 -6.65 16.67
N THR A 298 -28.34 -6.18 17.73
CA THR A 298 -28.01 -4.90 18.35
C THR A 298 -26.53 -4.93 18.64
N ILE A 299 -25.79 -3.90 18.23
CA ILE A 299 -24.35 -3.81 18.49
C ILE A 299 -24.19 -3.61 20.01
N THR A 300 -24.14 -4.73 20.74
CA THR A 300 -24.15 -4.81 22.21
C THR A 300 -22.78 -5.18 22.75
N ALA A 301 -21.77 -5.26 21.88
CA ALA A 301 -20.41 -5.56 22.28
C ALA A 301 -19.85 -4.41 23.11
N VAL A 302 -19.52 -4.69 24.36
CA VAL A 302 -18.68 -3.79 25.15
C VAL A 302 -17.35 -3.70 24.42
N LEU A 303 -16.98 -2.49 23.97
CA LEU A 303 -15.71 -2.29 23.31
C LEU A 303 -14.57 -2.63 24.27
N PRO A 304 -13.56 -3.41 23.81
CA PRO A 304 -12.40 -3.70 24.63
C PRO A 304 -11.62 -2.41 24.91
N ASP A 305 -10.92 -2.38 26.05
CA ASP A 305 -9.98 -1.29 26.33
C ASP A 305 -8.86 -1.26 25.27
N LEU A 306 -8.42 -0.05 24.92
CA LEU A 306 -7.41 0.16 23.89
C LEU A 306 -6.02 -0.25 24.41
N GLN A 307 -5.59 -1.50 24.20
CA GLN A 307 -4.23 -1.94 24.51
C GLN A 307 -3.22 -1.46 23.45
N LEU A 308 -2.84 -0.18 23.52
CA LEU A 308 -2.08 0.51 22.45
C LEU A 308 -0.58 0.12 22.38
N GLY A 309 -0.01 -0.47 23.42
CA GLY A 309 1.41 -0.81 23.47
C GLY A 309 2.33 0.40 23.64
N LEU A 310 3.59 0.29 23.22
CA LEU A 310 4.54 1.41 23.26
C LEU A 310 4.42 2.28 22.00
N PRO A 311 4.42 3.63 22.11
CA PRO A 311 4.34 4.52 20.95
C PRO A 311 5.43 4.25 19.90
N SER A 312 6.67 3.99 20.33
CA SER A 312 7.79 3.68 19.42
C SER A 312 7.55 2.40 18.60
N GLU A 313 6.95 1.37 19.20
CA GLU A 313 6.58 0.14 18.49
C GLU A 313 5.48 0.40 17.46
N VAL A 314 4.51 1.26 17.76
CA VAL A 314 3.43 1.64 16.84
C VAL A 314 4.00 2.34 15.61
N ALA A 315 4.91 3.29 15.78
CA ALA A 315 5.55 3.97 14.66
C ALA A 315 6.31 3.00 13.73
N LEU A 316 7.01 2.00 14.29
CA LEU A 316 7.76 1.01 13.52
C LEU A 316 6.85 0.01 12.77
N ARG A 317 5.65 -0.27 13.30
CA ARG A 317 4.71 -1.21 12.68
C ARG A 317 3.90 -0.60 11.53
N ARG A 318 3.74 0.73 11.53
CA ARG A 318 2.96 1.45 10.52
C ARG A 318 3.50 1.22 9.09
N PRO A 319 2.69 0.65 8.18
CA PRO A 319 3.17 0.31 6.83
C PRO A 319 3.53 1.51 5.96
N ASP A 320 2.88 2.65 6.14
CA ASP A 320 3.21 3.89 5.43
C ASP A 320 4.59 4.43 5.81
N ILE A 321 4.96 4.39 7.08
CA ILE A 321 6.32 4.72 7.56
C ILE A 321 7.35 3.76 6.98
N ARG A 322 7.08 2.45 7.02
CA ARG A 322 7.95 1.41 6.40
C ARG A 322 8.13 1.63 4.89
N ALA A 323 7.07 2.00 4.18
CA ALA A 323 7.13 2.31 2.76
C ALA A 323 7.98 3.57 2.47
N ALA A 324 7.84 4.61 3.30
CA ALA A 324 8.64 5.83 3.18
C ALA A 324 10.13 5.57 3.49
N GLU A 325 10.43 4.76 4.50
CA GLU A 325 11.79 4.32 4.84
C GLU A 325 12.43 3.57 3.66
N ALA A 326 11.70 2.61 3.08
CA ALA A 326 12.18 1.83 1.93
C ALA A 326 12.44 2.70 0.68
N ARG A 327 11.63 3.76 0.46
CA ARG A 327 11.90 4.75 -0.61
C ARG A 327 13.17 5.55 -0.35
N LEU A 328 13.43 5.93 0.89
CA LEU A 328 14.67 6.60 1.30
C LEU A 328 15.88 5.68 1.11
N HIS A 329 15.76 4.40 1.48
CA HIS A 329 16.80 3.40 1.25
C HIS A 329 17.13 3.28 -0.24
N ARG A 330 16.12 3.11 -1.09
CA ARG A 330 16.30 3.08 -2.54
C ARG A 330 16.97 4.34 -3.08
N ALA A 331 16.55 5.52 -2.63
CA ALA A 331 17.14 6.79 -3.05
C ALA A 331 18.63 6.88 -2.66
N THR A 332 18.98 6.37 -1.49
CA THR A 332 20.38 6.29 -1.01
C THR A 332 21.21 5.34 -1.88
N ALA A 333 20.70 4.15 -2.17
CA ALA A 333 21.37 3.19 -3.06
C ALA A 333 21.58 3.75 -4.48
N ASN A 334 20.63 4.54 -5.00
CA ASN A 334 20.74 5.19 -6.30
C ASN A 334 21.90 6.21 -6.38
N ILE A 335 22.31 6.83 -5.26
CA ILE A 335 23.52 7.65 -5.21
C ILE A 335 24.74 6.78 -5.51
N GLY A 336 24.84 5.61 -4.85
CA GLY A 336 25.94 4.66 -5.09
C GLY A 336 25.99 4.13 -6.52
N ILE A 337 24.84 3.88 -7.16
CA ILE A 337 24.78 3.52 -8.59
C ILE A 337 25.38 4.66 -9.45
N ALA A 338 24.98 5.91 -9.20
CA ALA A 338 25.45 7.06 -9.95
C ALA A 338 26.94 7.38 -9.70
N GLU A 339 27.42 7.19 -8.48
CA GLU A 339 28.85 7.31 -8.14
C GLU A 339 29.68 6.23 -8.82
N ALA A 340 29.19 5.00 -8.90
CA ALA A 340 29.89 3.91 -9.58
C ALA A 340 30.09 4.19 -11.08
N GLU A 341 29.17 4.93 -11.73
CA GLU A 341 29.32 5.39 -13.12
C GLU A 341 30.44 6.43 -13.32
N MET A 342 30.98 7.02 -12.25
CA MET A 342 32.16 7.90 -12.34
C MET A 342 33.45 7.13 -12.59
N TYR A 343 33.46 5.83 -12.30
CA TYR A 343 34.62 4.97 -12.44
C TYR A 343 34.60 4.18 -13.76
N PRO A 344 35.76 3.65 -14.21
CA PRO A 344 35.79 2.82 -15.41
C PRO A 344 34.93 1.57 -15.24
N SER A 345 34.11 1.23 -16.25
CA SER A 345 33.48 -0.09 -16.31
C SER A 345 34.40 -1.09 -17.01
N ILE A 346 34.51 -2.29 -16.43
CA ILE A 346 35.29 -3.40 -16.98
C ILE A 346 34.34 -4.53 -17.34
N SER A 347 34.35 -4.97 -18.58
CA SER A 347 33.57 -6.13 -19.03
C SER A 347 34.47 -7.19 -19.64
N LEU A 348 34.15 -8.45 -19.40
CA LEU A 348 34.77 -9.59 -20.06
C LEU A 348 33.88 -10.03 -21.22
N GLY A 349 34.41 -9.95 -22.44
CA GLY A 349 33.73 -10.38 -23.65
C GLY A 349 34.34 -11.65 -24.21
N ALA A 350 33.50 -12.54 -24.71
CA ALA A 350 33.92 -13.66 -25.54
C ALA A 350 32.96 -13.78 -26.73
N ARG A 351 33.50 -13.93 -27.94
CA ARG A 351 32.74 -14.17 -29.17
C ARG A 351 33.24 -15.43 -29.81
N PHE A 352 32.32 -16.28 -30.25
CA PHE A 352 32.62 -17.48 -31.02
C PHE A 352 31.60 -17.59 -32.15
N GLY A 353 32.05 -17.72 -33.39
CA GLY A 353 31.13 -17.78 -34.51
C GLY A 353 31.78 -18.19 -35.81
N TYR A 354 31.00 -18.01 -36.86
CA TYR A 354 31.33 -18.24 -38.25
C TYR A 354 31.08 -16.95 -39.03
N GLU A 355 32.01 -16.60 -39.91
CA GLU A 355 31.92 -15.51 -40.86
C GLU A 355 32.38 -15.99 -42.23
N SER A 356 31.53 -15.82 -43.25
CA SER A 356 31.87 -16.18 -44.62
C SER A 356 31.25 -15.20 -45.62
N TYR A 357 31.99 -14.84 -46.66
CA TYR A 357 31.45 -14.14 -47.83
C TYR A 357 31.01 -15.10 -48.95
N LEU A 358 31.21 -16.41 -48.75
CA LEU A 358 30.84 -17.49 -49.66
C LEU A 358 29.72 -18.32 -49.04
N SER A 359 28.61 -18.44 -49.77
CA SER A 359 27.39 -19.11 -49.29
C SER A 359 27.57 -20.60 -48.98
N GLY A 360 28.54 -21.27 -49.61
CA GLY A 360 28.84 -22.69 -49.41
C GLY A 360 29.87 -23.02 -48.33
N GLU A 361 30.67 -22.03 -47.90
CA GLU A 361 31.82 -22.25 -46.99
C GLU A 361 31.51 -21.84 -45.53
N PHE A 362 30.26 -21.48 -45.26
CA PHE A 362 29.83 -21.03 -43.93
C PHE A 362 29.99 -22.11 -42.84
N SER A 363 29.94 -23.40 -43.22
CA SER A 363 30.16 -24.53 -42.32
C SER A 363 31.62 -25.01 -42.26
N ASP A 364 32.50 -24.45 -43.07
CA ASP A 364 33.88 -24.92 -43.19
C ASP A 364 34.69 -24.58 -41.93
N TRP A 365 35.78 -25.34 -41.72
CA TRP A 365 36.66 -25.07 -40.60
C TRP A 365 37.29 -23.66 -40.68
N GLY A 366 37.49 -23.16 -41.90
CA GLY A 366 38.14 -21.87 -42.18
C GLY A 366 37.28 -20.63 -41.89
N SER A 367 35.95 -20.74 -41.81
CA SER A 367 35.06 -19.60 -41.57
C SER A 367 34.91 -19.25 -40.09
N ARG A 368 35.61 -19.94 -39.18
CA ARG A 368 35.50 -19.74 -37.73
C ARG A 368 36.24 -18.51 -37.26
N THR A 369 35.58 -17.72 -36.43
CA THR A 369 36.12 -16.54 -35.79
C THR A 369 35.87 -16.60 -34.29
N TRP A 370 36.85 -16.18 -33.50
CA TRP A 370 36.69 -16.04 -32.05
C TRP A 370 37.54 -14.90 -31.50
N SER A 371 37.06 -14.30 -30.42
CA SER A 371 37.84 -13.34 -29.63
C SER A 371 37.45 -13.44 -28.17
N VAL A 372 38.41 -13.32 -27.27
CA VAL A 372 38.18 -13.31 -25.83
C VAL A 372 39.06 -12.24 -25.22
N GLY A 373 38.51 -11.38 -24.40
CA GLY A 373 39.30 -10.37 -23.71
C GLY A 373 38.48 -9.40 -22.88
N PRO A 374 39.12 -8.71 -21.94
CA PRO A 374 38.49 -7.62 -21.22
C PRO A 374 38.36 -6.40 -22.12
N SER A 375 37.33 -5.60 -21.87
CA SER A 375 37.19 -4.25 -22.40
C SER A 375 37.03 -3.27 -21.24
N LEU A 376 37.63 -2.09 -21.38
CA LEU A 376 37.61 -1.01 -20.40
C LEU A 376 36.92 0.19 -21.04
N ASN A 377 35.88 0.71 -20.39
CA ASN A 377 35.25 1.96 -20.78
C ASN A 377 35.46 3.00 -19.67
N LEU A 378 36.32 3.99 -19.93
CA LEU A 378 36.58 5.12 -19.03
C LEU A 378 36.19 6.42 -19.72
N PRO A 379 35.06 7.03 -19.34
CA PRO A 379 34.66 8.28 -19.94
C PRO A 379 35.47 9.45 -19.36
N LEU A 380 36.40 10.00 -20.16
CA LEU A 380 37.33 11.05 -19.73
C LEU A 380 36.70 12.46 -19.70
N PHE A 381 35.80 12.75 -20.63
CA PHE A 381 35.17 14.07 -20.77
C PHE A 381 33.68 13.93 -21.10
N ASP A 382 32.82 14.47 -20.23
CA ASP A 382 31.36 14.48 -20.41
C ASP A 382 30.74 15.84 -20.03
N ARG A 383 31.58 16.90 -19.98
CA ARG A 383 31.19 18.25 -19.55
C ARG A 383 30.51 18.32 -18.16
N GLY A 384 30.83 17.37 -17.26
CA GLY A 384 30.30 17.36 -15.90
C GLY A 384 28.96 16.65 -15.74
N ARG A 385 28.43 16.02 -16.81
CA ARG A 385 27.14 15.32 -16.80
C ARG A 385 27.00 14.33 -15.64
N ARG A 386 27.97 13.42 -15.43
CA ARG A 386 27.93 12.43 -14.34
C ARG A 386 27.95 13.07 -12.95
N LYS A 387 28.72 14.16 -12.78
CA LYS A 387 28.72 14.92 -11.51
C LYS A 387 27.34 15.50 -11.22
N SER A 388 26.67 16.05 -12.23
CA SER A 388 25.31 16.56 -12.09
C SER A 388 24.29 15.45 -11.80
N VAL A 389 24.47 14.24 -12.33
CA VAL A 389 23.61 13.09 -12.01
C VAL A 389 23.78 12.66 -10.54
N VAL A 390 25.01 12.58 -10.02
CA VAL A 390 25.24 12.30 -8.59
C VAL A 390 24.62 13.39 -7.71
N GLN A 391 24.79 14.66 -8.08
CA GLN A 391 24.15 15.77 -7.36
C GLN A 391 22.63 15.65 -7.37
N LEU A 392 22.02 15.30 -8.51
CA LEU A 392 20.58 15.05 -8.63
C LEU A 392 20.13 13.93 -7.69
N ARG A 393 20.83 12.77 -7.70
CA ARG A 393 20.51 11.66 -6.79
C ARG A 393 20.65 12.05 -5.32
N GLY A 394 21.63 12.88 -4.98
CA GLY A 394 21.77 13.46 -3.65
C GLY A 394 20.57 14.31 -3.23
N VAL A 395 20.03 15.14 -4.13
CA VAL A 395 18.83 15.94 -3.87
C VAL A 395 17.57 15.06 -3.76
N GLU A 396 17.43 14.04 -4.61
CA GLU A 396 16.31 13.09 -4.53
C GLU A 396 16.32 12.29 -3.21
N GLN A 397 17.51 11.96 -2.68
CA GLN A 397 17.65 11.34 -1.36
C GLN A 397 17.22 12.29 -0.24
N GLN A 398 17.60 13.57 -0.31
CA GLN A 398 17.14 14.58 0.65
C GLN A 398 15.62 14.77 0.60
N GLU A 399 15.03 14.80 -0.60
CA GLU A 399 13.58 14.82 -0.78
C GLU A 399 12.92 13.59 -0.14
N ALA A 400 13.46 12.39 -0.37
CA ALA A 400 12.96 11.17 0.26
C ALA A 400 13.05 11.23 1.80
N ALA A 401 14.10 11.86 2.36
CA ALA A 401 14.25 12.02 3.80
C ALA A 401 13.21 12.99 4.38
N VAL A 402 12.93 14.11 3.69
CA VAL A 402 11.85 15.03 4.07
C VAL A 402 10.48 14.35 3.99
N ASN A 403 10.22 13.57 2.93
CA ASN A 403 8.98 12.81 2.79
C ASN A 403 8.81 11.76 3.88
N TYR A 404 9.89 11.11 4.31
CA TYR A 404 9.88 10.20 5.47
C TYR A 404 9.50 10.95 6.75
N GLN A 405 10.14 12.08 7.04
CA GLN A 405 9.82 12.91 8.22
C GLN A 405 8.36 13.38 8.21
N GLN A 406 7.86 13.84 7.06
CA GLN A 406 6.46 14.24 6.91
C GLN A 406 5.49 13.07 7.14
N THR A 407 5.84 11.87 6.67
CA THR A 407 5.04 10.65 6.89
C THR A 407 4.97 10.31 8.39
N VAL A 408 6.09 10.40 9.11
CA VAL A 408 6.12 10.18 10.57
C VAL A 408 5.28 11.22 11.31
N LEU A 409 5.39 12.50 10.96
CA LEU A 409 4.59 13.57 11.57
C LEU A 409 3.09 13.41 11.29
N ARG A 410 2.72 13.07 10.05
CA ARG A 410 1.32 12.78 9.69
C ARG A 410 0.79 11.59 10.46
N ALA A 411 1.58 10.52 10.61
CA ALA A 411 1.18 9.35 11.38
C ALA A 411 0.84 9.71 12.84
N TRP A 412 1.67 10.54 13.48
CA TRP A 412 1.40 11.03 14.85
C TRP A 412 0.18 11.92 14.93
N GLN A 413 -0.01 12.81 13.95
CA GLN A 413 -1.22 13.63 13.86
C GLN A 413 -2.49 12.75 13.76
N GLU A 414 -2.50 11.78 12.85
CA GLU A 414 -3.64 10.87 12.66
C GLU A 414 -3.96 10.04 13.91
N ILE A 415 -2.92 9.63 14.64
CA ILE A 415 -3.03 8.91 15.92
C ILE A 415 -3.68 9.79 16.98
N ASP A 416 -3.17 11.02 17.19
CA ASP A 416 -3.72 11.94 18.19
C ASP A 416 -5.18 12.32 17.86
N ASP A 417 -5.47 12.62 16.59
CA ASP A 417 -6.82 12.91 16.10
C ASP A 417 -7.78 11.73 16.34
N ALA A 418 -7.34 10.50 16.05
CA ALA A 418 -8.17 9.31 16.22
C ALA A 418 -8.45 8.99 17.70
N LEU A 419 -7.44 9.07 18.57
CA LEU A 419 -7.58 8.82 20.01
C LEU A 419 -8.46 9.88 20.68
N SER A 420 -8.28 11.15 20.30
CA SER A 420 -9.06 12.27 20.80
C SER A 420 -10.52 12.16 20.37
N ALA A 421 -10.78 11.87 19.09
CA ALA A 421 -12.13 11.71 18.58
C ALA A 421 -12.84 10.48 19.17
N TYR A 422 -12.12 9.37 19.41
CA TYR A 422 -12.68 8.20 20.08
C TYR A 422 -13.07 8.50 21.54
N THR A 423 -12.19 9.15 22.28
CA THR A 423 -12.44 9.51 23.68
C THR A 423 -13.61 10.48 23.81
N ALA A 424 -13.67 11.50 22.95
CA ALA A 424 -14.77 12.46 22.93
C ALA A 424 -16.12 11.78 22.61
N GLU A 425 -16.14 10.86 21.64
CA GLU A 425 -17.37 10.16 21.27
C GLU A 425 -17.83 9.19 22.36
N ARG A 426 -16.91 8.56 23.11
CA ARG A 426 -17.27 7.77 24.29
C ARG A 426 -17.95 8.61 25.38
N GLN A 427 -17.36 9.75 25.74
CA GLN A 427 -17.95 10.66 26.74
C GLN A 427 -19.31 11.19 26.27
N ARG A 428 -19.44 11.52 24.98
CA ARG A 428 -20.71 11.93 24.37
C ARG A 428 -21.76 10.81 24.45
N ASN A 429 -21.38 9.57 24.14
CA ASN A 429 -22.28 8.43 24.19
C ASN A 429 -22.82 8.19 25.60
N GLU A 430 -21.97 8.30 26.62
CA GLU A 430 -22.38 8.19 28.03
C GLU A 430 -23.40 9.28 28.40
N ALA A 431 -23.16 10.53 28.02
CA ALA A 431 -24.08 11.64 28.26
C ALA A 431 -25.42 11.47 27.51
N LEU A 432 -25.38 11.01 26.26
CA LEU A 432 -26.59 10.74 25.47
C LEU A 432 -27.39 9.54 26.01
N THR A 433 -26.71 8.54 26.57
CA THR A 433 -27.35 7.41 27.25
C THR A 433 -28.12 7.89 28.48
N ALA A 434 -27.54 8.79 29.28
CA ALA A 434 -28.23 9.41 30.41
C ALA A 434 -29.41 10.29 29.94
N ARG A 435 -29.22 11.08 28.87
CA ARG A 435 -30.28 11.91 28.28
C ARG A 435 -31.46 11.07 27.79
N ALA A 436 -31.22 9.98 27.09
CA ALA A 436 -32.27 9.08 26.59
C ALA A 436 -33.10 8.47 27.72
N ARG A 437 -32.45 8.04 28.82
CA ARG A 437 -33.14 7.55 30.01
C ARG A 437 -34.02 8.63 30.67
N SER A 438 -33.50 9.85 30.81
CA SER A 438 -34.25 10.95 31.42
C SER A 438 -35.44 11.41 30.57
N THR A 439 -35.27 11.47 29.24
CA THR A 439 -36.37 11.87 28.34
C THR A 439 -37.42 10.77 28.19
N GLU A 440 -37.04 9.50 28.26
CA GLU A 440 -37.97 8.37 28.34
C GLU A 440 -38.87 8.49 29.59
N GLN A 441 -38.26 8.70 30.76
CA GLN A 441 -39.02 8.88 32.01
C GLN A 441 -39.94 10.09 31.98
N ALA A 442 -39.45 11.23 31.45
CA ALA A 442 -40.26 12.44 31.28
C ALA A 442 -41.47 12.18 30.38
N TYR A 443 -41.27 11.45 29.29
CA TYR A 443 -42.33 11.07 28.36
C TYR A 443 -43.37 10.15 29.02
N THR A 444 -42.95 9.10 29.71
CA THR A 444 -43.86 8.20 30.44
C THR A 444 -44.68 8.95 31.49
N LEU A 445 -44.05 9.87 32.22
CA LEU A 445 -44.75 10.68 33.23
C LEU A 445 -45.76 11.66 32.60
N ALA A 446 -45.41 12.29 31.48
CA ALA A 446 -46.30 13.18 30.74
C ALA A 446 -47.54 12.41 30.24
N GLN A 447 -47.35 11.19 29.71
CA GLN A 447 -48.46 10.32 29.30
C GLN A 447 -49.39 9.99 30.47
N ALA A 448 -48.84 9.54 31.61
CA ALA A 448 -49.64 9.21 32.80
C ALA A 448 -50.44 10.42 33.32
N ARG A 449 -49.84 11.61 33.29
CA ARG A 449 -50.52 12.86 33.70
C ARG A 449 -51.65 13.26 32.76
N TYR A 450 -51.48 13.04 31.45
CA TYR A 450 -52.50 13.32 30.45
C TYR A 450 -53.67 12.35 30.56
N GLU A 451 -53.39 11.05 30.72
CA GLU A 451 -54.41 10.02 30.99
C GLU A 451 -55.19 10.30 32.28
N GLY A 452 -54.53 10.83 33.30
CA GLY A 452 -55.16 11.29 34.54
C GLY A 452 -55.85 12.66 34.48
N GLY A 453 -55.85 13.36 33.33
CA GLY A 453 -56.50 14.67 33.15
C GLY A 453 -55.81 15.84 33.89
N THR A 454 -54.54 15.69 34.26
CA THR A 454 -53.80 16.67 35.07
C THR A 454 -52.84 17.55 34.25
N THR A 455 -52.76 17.34 32.94
CA THR A 455 -51.95 18.14 32.01
C THR A 455 -52.58 18.14 30.62
N ASP A 456 -52.17 19.11 29.79
CA ASP A 456 -52.58 19.21 28.40
C ASP A 456 -51.75 18.28 27.50
N PHE A 457 -52.32 17.85 26.37
CA PHE A 457 -51.68 16.98 25.39
C PHE A 457 -50.39 17.57 24.83
N LEU A 458 -50.27 18.90 24.82
CA LEU A 458 -49.06 19.62 24.47
C LEU A 458 -47.82 19.12 25.23
N ALA A 459 -47.96 18.81 26.52
CA ALA A 459 -46.86 18.34 27.35
C ALA A 459 -46.39 16.92 26.97
N VAL A 460 -47.33 16.06 26.54
CA VAL A 460 -47.02 14.72 26.01
C VAL A 460 -46.25 14.84 24.71
N LEU A 461 -46.70 15.73 23.83
CA LEU A 461 -46.08 15.96 22.53
C LEU A 461 -44.65 16.50 22.65
N ASP A 462 -44.43 17.48 23.53
CA ASP A 462 -43.11 18.04 23.75
C ASP A 462 -42.14 16.99 24.33
N SER A 463 -42.60 16.23 25.33
CA SER A 463 -41.82 15.15 25.94
C SER A 463 -41.52 14.02 24.94
N GLN A 464 -42.48 13.69 24.06
CA GLN A 464 -42.30 12.69 23.02
C GLN A 464 -41.22 13.12 22.03
N ARG A 465 -41.29 14.35 21.51
CA ARG A 465 -40.26 14.88 20.59
C ARG A 465 -38.88 14.84 21.23
N GLY A 466 -38.77 15.25 22.49
CA GLY A 466 -37.53 15.18 23.26
C GLY A 466 -36.99 13.75 23.38
N TYR A 467 -37.86 12.77 23.66
CA TYR A 467 -37.50 11.35 23.72
C TYR A 467 -37.05 10.80 22.36
N LEU A 468 -37.83 11.02 21.29
CA LEU A 468 -37.50 10.54 19.94
C LEU A 468 -36.19 11.15 19.41
N GLN A 469 -35.93 12.44 19.71
CA GLN A 469 -34.65 13.05 19.37
C GLN A 469 -33.51 12.42 20.16
N ALA A 470 -33.65 12.24 21.48
CA ALA A 470 -32.60 11.63 22.31
C ALA A 470 -32.28 10.19 21.88
N ARG A 471 -33.30 9.41 21.48
CA ARG A 471 -33.12 8.03 21.00
C ARG A 471 -32.37 7.98 19.67
N ARG A 472 -32.65 8.90 18.74
CA ARG A 472 -31.92 9.05 17.47
C ARG A 472 -30.47 9.51 17.68
N ASP A 473 -30.27 10.50 18.56
CA ASP A 473 -28.93 10.99 18.92
C ASP A 473 -28.07 9.86 19.51
N LEU A 474 -28.65 9.06 20.43
CA LEU A 474 -27.97 7.91 21.02
C LEU A 474 -27.63 6.85 19.97
N ALA A 475 -28.58 6.44 19.13
CA ALA A 475 -28.33 5.44 18.07
C ALA A 475 -27.23 5.89 17.09
N SER A 476 -27.18 7.18 16.74
CA SER A 476 -26.11 7.76 15.92
C SER A 476 -24.76 7.73 16.62
N SER A 477 -24.74 8.07 17.92
CA SER A 477 -23.53 8.06 18.73
C SER A 477 -22.98 6.65 18.94
N GLU A 478 -23.83 5.66 19.21
CA GLU A 478 -23.43 4.25 19.32
C GLU A 478 -22.66 3.79 18.08
N GLY A 479 -23.22 4.05 16.88
CA GLY A 479 -22.55 3.77 15.61
C GLY A 479 -21.22 4.52 15.45
N SER A 480 -21.20 5.78 15.86
CA SER A 480 -20.00 6.63 15.80
C SER A 480 -18.89 6.10 16.70
N VAL A 481 -19.18 5.59 17.90
CA VAL A 481 -18.15 5.01 18.79
C VAL A 481 -17.43 3.85 18.09
N TYR A 482 -18.16 2.95 17.42
CA TYR A 482 -17.54 1.85 16.67
C TYR A 482 -16.72 2.37 15.49
N ALA A 483 -17.24 3.31 14.72
CA ALA A 483 -16.47 3.92 13.62
C ALA A 483 -15.18 4.58 14.11
N ARG A 484 -15.20 5.27 15.28
CA ARG A 484 -14.01 5.83 15.91
C ARG A 484 -13.02 4.76 16.36
N TYR A 485 -13.50 3.65 16.92
CA TYR A 485 -12.65 2.50 17.28
C TYR A 485 -11.92 1.91 16.06
N VAL A 486 -12.61 1.79 14.92
CA VAL A 486 -11.99 1.39 13.65
C VAL A 486 -10.89 2.38 13.22
N MET A 487 -11.14 3.68 13.36
CA MET A 487 -10.17 4.71 13.00
C MET A 487 -8.93 4.70 13.91
N VAL A 488 -9.07 4.38 15.20
CA VAL A 488 -7.92 4.17 16.09
C VAL A 488 -7.06 3.01 15.57
N ASN A 489 -7.68 1.86 15.23
CA ASN A 489 -6.94 0.71 14.69
C ASN A 489 -6.23 1.04 13.37
N LYS A 490 -6.86 1.86 12.50
CA LYS A 490 -6.24 2.37 11.27
C LYS A 490 -5.03 3.26 11.59
N ALA A 491 -5.19 4.21 12.50
CA ALA A 491 -4.15 5.18 12.85
C ALA A 491 -2.95 4.54 13.54
N ILE A 492 -3.13 3.52 14.37
CA ILE A 492 -1.98 2.80 14.98
C ILE A 492 -1.34 1.78 14.03
N GLY A 493 -1.85 1.64 12.80
CA GLY A 493 -1.30 0.69 11.84
C GLY A 493 -1.48 -0.77 12.25
N ASN A 494 -2.61 -1.14 12.86
CA ASN A 494 -2.86 -2.51 13.33
C ASN A 494 -3.17 -3.45 12.16
N VAL A 495 -2.13 -3.82 11.40
CA VAL A 495 -2.25 -4.64 10.19
C VAL A 495 -2.61 -6.08 10.58
N PRO A 496 -3.67 -6.66 9.99
CA PRO A 496 -3.92 -8.09 10.12
C PRO A 496 -2.81 -8.90 9.45
N VAL A 497 -2.06 -9.64 10.27
CA VAL A 497 -1.01 -10.56 9.80
C VAL A 497 -1.68 -11.87 9.36
N GLY A 498 -1.42 -12.30 8.13
CA GLY A 498 -2.16 -13.38 7.48
C GLY A 498 -1.99 -14.75 8.14
N GLN A 499 -3.10 -15.33 8.59
CA GLN A 499 -3.72 -16.52 7.98
C GLN A 499 -5.24 -16.38 8.13
N LEU A 500 -5.94 -16.40 7.00
CA LEU A 500 -7.29 -16.94 6.87
C LEU A 500 -7.27 -17.88 5.66
#